data_AF-A0A3S1GD93-F1
#
_entry.id   AF-A0A3S1GD93-F1
#
_cell.length_a   1.000
_cell.length_b   1.000
_cell.length_c   1.000
_cell.angle_alpha   90.00
_cell.angle_beta   90.00
_cell.angle_gamma   90.00
#
_symmetry.space_group_name_H-M   'P 1'
#
loop_
_entity.id
_entity.type
_entity.pdbx_description
1 polymer ?
#
loop_
_entity_poly.entity_id
_entity_poly.type
_entity_poly.pdbx_seq_one_letter_code
_entity_poly.pdbx_strand_id
1 'polypeptide(L)'
;MDRAKTASAVNLALWPPLRALSGWRVKDLNGDLAAGVTLAAIAIPEQMATARLGGFAPEIGFFTFVAGSVAFALLGANRQLSAGADSTITPLFVGGLALIATSGSPHYLALAAMLALMVGLLVALSGIFRLGWIADLLSVPVTTGFLAGISVHIMVSQLPGLLGLPSQSGETLRRVGEIAANIHLTNLWSLALGLGVFAIILVAERVSARIPAALIGMVLATLAVTTLGLKNRGVEVLGALPNGFPTPGLPLVSFEDARALVPLALLIAIVVMVQTAATSRSFAPQNGDAPDVNP
;
A
#
# COMPACT_ATOMS: atom_id res chain seq x y z
N MET A 1 -16.66 -0.39 -55.14
CA MET A 1 -15.34 -0.41 -54.50
C MET A 1 -15.12 0.97 -53.92
N ASP A 2 -15.64 1.24 -52.73
CA ASP A 2 -15.26 2.42 -51.94
C ASP A 2 -15.66 2.20 -50.47
N ARG A 3 -14.72 1.70 -49.66
CA ARG A 3 -14.82 1.63 -48.20
C ARG A 3 -13.86 2.69 -47.66
N ALA A 4 -14.33 3.93 -47.62
CA ALA A 4 -13.60 5.02 -46.99
C ALA A 4 -13.58 4.80 -45.47
N LYS A 5 -12.36 4.69 -44.97
CA LYS A 5 -11.92 4.56 -43.58
C LYS A 5 -12.66 5.51 -42.63
N THR A 6 -13.59 4.99 -41.85
CA THR A 6 -14.01 5.65 -40.60
C THR A 6 -12.93 5.38 -39.56
N ALA A 7 -11.95 6.29 -39.46
CA ALA A 7 -11.08 6.33 -38.30
C ALA A 7 -11.98 6.60 -37.08
N SER A 8 -12.03 5.64 -36.16
CA SER A 8 -12.67 5.78 -34.86
C SER A 8 -12.05 6.99 -34.15
N ALA A 9 -12.74 8.13 -34.18
CA ALA A 9 -12.39 9.26 -33.36
C ALA A 9 -12.51 8.81 -31.91
N VAL A 10 -11.40 8.75 -31.19
CA VAL A 10 -11.39 8.53 -29.74
C VAL A 10 -12.26 9.62 -29.14
N ASN A 11 -13.45 9.24 -28.71
CA ASN A 11 -14.42 10.17 -28.13
C ASN A 11 -13.86 10.60 -26.77
N LEU A 12 -13.26 11.79 -26.70
CA LEU A 12 -12.62 12.32 -25.49
C LEU A 12 -13.58 12.35 -24.28
N ALA A 13 -14.90 12.38 -24.50
CA ALA A 13 -15.92 12.26 -23.45
C ALA A 13 -15.97 10.87 -22.77
N LEU A 14 -15.28 9.87 -23.32
CA LEU A 14 -15.14 8.53 -22.74
C LEU A 14 -13.86 8.36 -21.89
N TRP A 15 -12.94 9.33 -21.89
CA TRP A 15 -11.70 9.19 -21.12
C TRP A 15 -12.00 9.26 -19.61
N PRO A 16 -11.59 8.26 -18.79
CA PRO A 16 -11.93 8.20 -17.37
C PRO A 16 -11.64 9.48 -16.55
N PRO A 17 -10.50 10.18 -16.70
CA PRO A 17 -10.26 11.40 -15.92
C PRO A 17 -11.23 12.54 -16.30
N LEU A 18 -11.62 12.66 -17.57
CA LEU A 18 -12.58 13.67 -18.02
C LEU A 18 -14.00 13.37 -17.51
N ARG A 19 -14.33 12.09 -17.33
CA ARG A 19 -15.57 11.66 -16.65
C ARG A 19 -15.52 11.90 -15.15
N ALA A 20 -14.40 11.59 -14.50
CA ALA A 20 -14.20 11.81 -13.07
C ALA A 20 -14.30 13.31 -12.69
N LEU A 21 -13.87 14.20 -13.60
CA LEU A 21 -13.96 15.66 -13.45
C LEU A 21 -15.30 16.23 -13.93
N SER A 22 -16.20 15.42 -14.47
CA SER A 22 -17.50 15.91 -14.93
C SER A 22 -18.30 16.47 -13.73
N GLY A 23 -18.72 17.73 -13.84
CA GLY A 23 -19.43 18.41 -12.77
C GLY A 23 -18.56 19.05 -11.68
N TRP A 24 -17.22 18.95 -11.77
CA TRP A 24 -16.30 19.67 -10.88
C TRP A 24 -16.43 21.18 -11.06
N ARG A 25 -16.49 21.91 -9.96
CA ARG A 25 -16.57 23.38 -9.96
C ARG A 25 -15.43 23.96 -9.14
N VAL A 26 -14.99 25.17 -9.48
CA VAL A 26 -13.91 25.87 -8.75
C VAL A 26 -14.22 26.03 -7.25
N LYS A 27 -15.50 26.10 -6.87
CA LYS A 27 -15.92 26.13 -5.45
C LYS A 27 -15.52 24.87 -4.67
N ASP A 28 -15.32 23.74 -5.34
CA ASP A 28 -14.98 22.45 -4.73
C ASP A 28 -13.46 22.37 -4.44
N LEU A 29 -12.65 23.25 -5.04
CA LEU A 29 -11.19 23.28 -4.91
C LEU A 29 -10.71 23.34 -3.46
N ASN A 30 -11.35 24.17 -2.63
CA ASN A 30 -10.95 24.30 -1.22
C ASN A 30 -11.22 23.01 -0.43
N GLY A 31 -12.33 22.33 -0.73
CA GLY A 31 -12.67 21.04 -0.13
C GLY A 31 -11.70 19.95 -0.57
N ASP A 32 -11.41 19.89 -1.87
CA ASP A 32 -10.48 18.91 -2.45
C ASP A 32 -9.04 19.13 -1.96
N LEU A 33 -8.60 20.39 -1.82
CA LEU A 33 -7.27 20.71 -1.29
C LEU A 33 -7.14 20.30 0.18
N ALA A 34 -8.15 20.63 1.01
CA ALA A 34 -8.16 20.21 2.40
C ALA A 34 -8.15 18.68 2.53
N ALA A 35 -8.99 17.99 1.75
CA ALA A 35 -9.03 16.53 1.72
C ALA A 35 -7.71 15.91 1.26
N GLY A 36 -7.09 16.46 0.21
CA GLY A 36 -5.80 16.01 -0.31
C GLY A 36 -4.66 16.19 0.70
N VAL A 37 -4.61 17.32 1.40
CA VAL A 37 -3.63 17.56 2.48
C VAL A 37 -3.85 16.61 3.65
N THR A 38 -5.10 16.40 4.08
CA THR A 38 -5.41 15.43 5.14
C THR A 38 -5.03 14.01 4.72
N LEU A 39 -5.37 13.61 3.50
CA LEU A 39 -5.01 12.31 2.95
C LEU A 39 -3.50 12.13 2.88
N ALA A 40 -2.75 13.10 2.37
CA ALA A 40 -1.30 13.04 2.30
C ALA A 40 -0.68 12.91 3.71
N ALA A 41 -1.20 13.65 4.69
CA ALA A 41 -0.72 13.59 6.07
C ALA A 41 -0.94 12.21 6.72
N ILE A 42 -1.96 11.47 6.31
CA ILE A 42 -2.22 10.10 6.81
C ILE A 42 -1.44 9.07 5.99
N ALA A 43 -1.55 9.15 4.66
CA ALA A 43 -1.01 8.16 3.74
C ALA A 43 0.52 8.16 3.71
N ILE A 44 1.21 9.30 3.78
CA ILE A 44 2.68 9.31 3.69
C ILE A 44 3.33 8.44 4.79
N PRO A 45 3.04 8.64 6.08
CA PRO A 45 3.50 7.75 7.15
C PRO A 45 3.14 6.28 6.95
N GLU A 46 1.90 6.03 6.55
CA GLU A 46 1.38 4.67 6.34
C GLU A 46 2.13 3.93 5.24
N GLN A 47 2.37 4.60 4.10
CA GLN A 47 3.03 4.03 2.94
C GLN A 47 4.51 3.75 3.21
N MET A 48 5.17 4.61 3.98
CA MET A 48 6.53 4.37 4.48
C MET A 48 6.60 3.16 5.42
N ALA A 49 5.60 2.98 6.29
CA ALA A 49 5.50 1.82 7.17
C ALA A 49 5.24 0.52 6.37
N THR A 50 4.34 0.58 5.39
CA THR A 50 4.03 -0.54 4.49
C THR A 50 5.23 -0.97 3.65
N ALA A 51 6.08 -0.03 3.20
CA ALA A 51 7.33 -0.40 2.53
C ALA A 51 8.26 -1.23 3.44
N ARG A 52 8.32 -0.91 4.74
CA ARG A 52 9.10 -1.71 5.71
C ARG A 52 8.51 -3.09 5.93
N LEU A 53 7.18 -3.24 5.93
CA LEU A 53 6.54 -4.56 5.89
C LEU A 53 7.03 -5.38 4.69
N GLY A 54 7.24 -4.70 3.56
CA GLY A 54 7.78 -5.24 2.32
C GLY A 54 9.27 -5.59 2.34
N GLY A 55 9.99 -5.29 3.43
CA GLY A 55 11.44 -5.39 3.46
C GLY A 55 12.17 -4.34 2.60
N PHE A 56 11.50 -3.23 2.28
CA PHE A 56 12.06 -2.10 1.54
C PHE A 56 12.44 -0.95 2.46
N ALA A 57 13.30 -0.07 1.94
CA ALA A 57 13.56 1.21 2.56
C ALA A 57 12.29 2.10 2.54
N PRO A 58 12.01 2.88 3.60
CA PRO A 58 10.77 3.66 3.73
C PRO A 58 10.49 4.61 2.55
N GLU A 59 11.53 5.20 1.97
CA GLU A 59 11.46 6.12 0.84
C GLU A 59 10.86 5.48 -0.41
N ILE A 60 11.02 4.16 -0.60
CA ILE A 60 10.40 3.44 -1.70
C ILE A 60 8.88 3.52 -1.57
N GLY A 61 8.33 3.36 -0.35
CA GLY A 61 6.90 3.50 -0.10
C GLY A 61 6.37 4.88 -0.45
N PHE A 62 7.09 5.93 -0.08
CA PHE A 62 6.76 7.31 -0.43
C PHE A 62 6.70 7.52 -1.95
N PHE A 63 7.75 7.13 -2.68
CA PHE A 63 7.78 7.29 -4.13
C PHE A 63 6.73 6.44 -4.85
N THR A 64 6.47 5.23 -4.34
CA THR A 64 5.43 4.35 -4.90
C THR A 64 4.04 4.95 -4.70
N PHE A 65 3.78 5.56 -3.54
CA PHE A 65 2.53 6.27 -3.27
C PHE A 65 2.34 7.49 -4.19
N VAL A 66 3.39 8.30 -4.39
CA VAL A 66 3.35 9.44 -5.31
C VAL A 66 3.09 8.97 -6.73
N ALA A 67 3.83 7.97 -7.22
CA ALA A 67 3.65 7.42 -8.56
C ALA A 67 2.26 6.80 -8.76
N GLY A 68 1.78 6.03 -7.78
CA GLY A 68 0.45 5.42 -7.79
C GLY A 68 -0.67 6.46 -7.77
N SER A 69 -0.53 7.51 -6.97
CA SER A 69 -1.51 8.62 -6.92
C SER A 69 -1.58 9.38 -8.23
N VAL A 70 -0.43 9.67 -8.85
CA VAL A 70 -0.37 10.32 -10.18
C VAL A 70 -0.97 9.42 -11.25
N ALA A 71 -0.62 8.13 -11.26
CA ALA A 71 -1.18 7.17 -12.20
C ALA A 71 -2.71 7.06 -12.05
N PHE A 72 -3.21 7.00 -10.81
CA PHE A 72 -4.65 6.94 -10.52
C PHE A 72 -5.37 8.23 -10.93
N ALA A 73 -4.76 9.40 -10.70
CA ALA A 73 -5.33 10.67 -11.15
C ALA A 73 -5.45 10.77 -12.69
N LEU A 74 -4.56 10.11 -13.43
CA LEU A 74 -4.55 10.12 -14.90
C LEU A 74 -5.45 9.04 -15.53
N LEU A 75 -5.64 7.91 -14.84
CA LEU A 75 -6.30 6.72 -15.40
C LEU A 75 -7.62 6.36 -14.71
N GLY A 76 -7.83 6.79 -13.47
CA GLY A 76 -8.98 6.40 -12.65
C GLY A 76 -10.27 7.10 -13.04
N ALA A 77 -11.39 6.38 -12.92
CA ALA A 77 -12.73 6.89 -13.20
C ALA A 77 -13.42 7.55 -11.98
N ASN A 78 -12.89 7.41 -10.76
CA ASN A 78 -13.53 7.88 -9.53
C ASN A 78 -12.72 8.98 -8.83
N ARG A 79 -13.35 10.16 -8.66
CA ARG A 79 -12.75 11.36 -8.02
C ARG A 79 -12.47 11.21 -6.52
N GLN A 80 -13.12 10.26 -5.84
CA GLN A 80 -13.02 10.09 -4.38
C GLN A 80 -12.09 8.95 -3.95
N LEU A 81 -11.68 8.10 -4.89
CA LEU A 81 -10.75 7.01 -4.60
C LEU A 81 -9.31 7.51 -4.66
N SER A 82 -8.47 6.92 -3.82
CA SER A 82 -7.02 7.09 -3.87
C SER A 82 -6.37 5.71 -3.92
N ALA A 83 -5.23 5.63 -4.60
CA ALA A 83 -4.42 4.42 -4.67
C ALA A 83 -3.18 4.55 -3.77
N GLY A 84 -2.82 3.45 -3.13
CA GLY A 84 -1.62 3.34 -2.30
C GLY A 84 -1.25 1.86 -2.12
N ALA A 85 -0.05 1.60 -1.63
CA ALA A 85 0.34 0.27 -1.19
C ALA A 85 -0.55 -0.19 -0.04
N ASP A 86 -0.95 -1.45 -0.08
CA ASP A 86 -1.82 -2.08 0.90
C ASP A 86 -1.01 -3.01 1.80
N SER A 87 -1.12 -2.80 3.12
CA SER A 87 -0.52 -3.65 4.14
C SER A 87 -0.99 -5.10 4.05
N THR A 88 -2.19 -5.36 3.50
CA THR A 88 -2.75 -6.71 3.41
C THR A 88 -2.16 -7.53 2.25
N ILE A 89 -1.78 -6.87 1.15
CA ILE A 89 -1.14 -7.51 -0.01
C ILE A 89 0.35 -7.74 0.26
N THR A 90 0.96 -6.89 1.09
CA THR A 90 2.40 -6.90 1.35
C THR A 90 2.94 -8.27 1.82
N PRO A 91 2.30 -9.01 2.74
CA PRO A 91 2.74 -10.35 3.13
C PRO A 91 2.77 -11.37 1.98
N LEU A 92 1.79 -11.33 1.07
CA LEU A 92 1.77 -12.22 -0.11
C LEU A 92 2.95 -11.93 -1.02
N PHE A 93 3.14 -10.64 -1.29
CA PHE A 93 4.24 -10.11 -2.08
C PHE A 93 5.60 -10.51 -1.47
N VAL A 94 5.80 -10.30 -0.16
CA VAL A 94 7.06 -10.64 0.52
C VAL A 94 7.31 -12.13 0.53
N GLY A 95 6.29 -12.92 0.91
CA GLY A 95 6.40 -14.37 0.99
C GLY A 95 6.72 -15.00 -0.37
N GLY A 96 6.09 -14.52 -1.44
CA GLY A 96 6.34 -15.00 -2.78
C GLY A 96 7.73 -14.60 -3.31
N LEU A 97 8.17 -13.36 -3.11
CA LEU A 97 9.50 -12.92 -3.54
C LEU A 97 10.63 -13.56 -2.74
N ALA A 98 10.41 -13.88 -1.46
CA ALA A 98 11.41 -14.53 -0.61
C ALA A 98 11.80 -15.94 -1.09
N LEU A 99 10.98 -16.57 -1.95
CA LEU A 99 11.29 -17.86 -2.57
C LEU A 99 12.29 -17.74 -3.74
N ILE A 100 12.48 -16.53 -4.28
CA ILE A 100 13.29 -16.28 -5.47
C ILE A 100 14.54 -15.47 -5.10
N ALA A 101 14.40 -14.46 -4.24
CA ALA A 101 15.49 -13.57 -3.87
C ALA A 101 15.52 -13.22 -2.38
N THR A 102 16.72 -12.97 -1.87
CA THR A 102 16.92 -12.47 -0.50
C THR A 102 16.43 -11.02 -0.39
N SER A 103 15.57 -10.75 0.60
CA SER A 103 15.10 -9.40 0.93
C SER A 103 16.27 -8.41 1.12
N GLY A 104 16.11 -7.19 0.59
CA GLY A 104 17.13 -6.14 0.63
C GLY A 104 18.21 -6.24 -0.45
N SER A 105 18.27 -7.32 -1.23
CA SER A 105 19.19 -7.40 -2.38
C SER A 105 18.72 -6.52 -3.56
N PRO A 106 19.64 -6.01 -4.42
CA PRO A 106 19.24 -5.30 -5.64
C PRO A 106 18.34 -6.13 -6.56
N HIS A 107 18.54 -7.45 -6.58
CA HIS A 107 17.71 -8.38 -7.34
C HIS A 107 16.27 -8.45 -6.79
N TYR A 108 16.10 -8.45 -5.47
CA TYR A 108 14.77 -8.38 -4.82
C TYR A 108 14.00 -7.13 -5.23
N LEU A 109 14.67 -5.97 -5.31
CA LEU A 109 14.07 -4.72 -5.76
C LEU A 109 13.66 -4.78 -7.25
N ALA A 110 14.47 -5.42 -8.10
CA ALA A 110 14.13 -5.61 -9.51
C ALA A 110 12.92 -6.54 -9.69
N LEU A 111 12.85 -7.66 -8.95
CA LEU A 111 11.70 -8.56 -8.96
C LEU A 111 10.43 -7.88 -8.43
N ALA A 112 10.56 -7.09 -7.37
CA ALA A 112 9.50 -6.27 -6.81
C ALA A 112 8.88 -5.32 -7.84
N ALA A 113 9.73 -4.58 -8.55
CA ALA A 113 9.31 -3.68 -9.60
C ALA A 113 8.68 -4.44 -10.78
N MET A 114 9.26 -5.56 -11.21
CA MET A 114 8.67 -6.41 -12.26
C MET A 114 7.30 -6.94 -11.87
N LEU A 115 7.17 -7.46 -10.65
CA LEU A 115 5.91 -7.98 -10.12
C LEU A 115 4.84 -6.89 -10.07
N ALA A 116 5.18 -5.68 -9.62
CA ALA A 116 4.27 -4.53 -9.62
C ALA A 116 3.79 -4.19 -11.04
N LEU A 117 4.68 -4.20 -12.04
CA LEU A 117 4.31 -4.00 -13.45
C LEU A 117 3.41 -5.11 -13.99
N MET A 118 3.70 -6.37 -13.66
CA MET A 118 2.88 -7.53 -14.06
C MET A 118 1.49 -7.46 -13.45
N VAL A 119 1.37 -7.15 -12.16
CA VAL A 119 0.09 -6.99 -11.47
C VAL A 119 -0.69 -5.83 -12.08
N GLY A 120 -0.05 -4.67 -12.28
CA GLY A 120 -0.67 -3.51 -12.92
C GLY A 120 -1.19 -3.83 -14.33
N LEU A 121 -0.42 -4.57 -15.12
CA LEU A 121 -0.83 -5.04 -16.44
C LEU A 121 -2.03 -5.99 -16.35
N LEU A 122 -2.01 -6.97 -15.44
CA LEU A 122 -3.11 -7.93 -15.26
C LEU A 122 -4.40 -7.23 -14.82
N VAL A 123 -4.32 -6.28 -13.89
CA VAL A 123 -5.47 -5.49 -13.43
C VAL A 123 -5.99 -4.61 -14.57
N ALA A 124 -5.11 -3.94 -15.34
CA ALA A 124 -5.51 -3.16 -16.50
C ALA A 124 -6.21 -4.02 -17.58
N LEU A 125 -5.66 -5.20 -17.89
CA LEU A 125 -6.28 -6.16 -18.80
C LEU A 125 -7.64 -6.63 -18.26
N SER A 126 -7.75 -6.85 -16.95
CA SER A 126 -9.01 -7.24 -16.32
C SER A 126 -10.10 -6.18 -16.52
N GLY A 127 -9.77 -4.90 -16.41
CA GLY A 127 -10.68 -3.80 -16.69
C GLY A 127 -11.07 -3.73 -18.17
N ILE A 128 -10.09 -3.86 -19.08
CA ILE A 128 -10.32 -3.86 -20.54
C ILE A 128 -11.25 -5.00 -20.95
N PHE A 129 -11.05 -6.20 -20.42
CA PHE A 129 -11.86 -7.38 -20.70
C PHE A 129 -13.13 -7.47 -19.83
N ARG A 130 -13.40 -6.46 -18.99
CA ARG A 130 -14.56 -6.41 -18.08
C ARG A 130 -14.69 -7.64 -17.18
N LEU A 131 -13.56 -8.08 -16.65
CA LEU A 131 -13.45 -9.25 -15.78
C LEU A 131 -13.79 -8.96 -14.31
N GLY A 132 -14.47 -7.84 -14.01
CA GLY A 132 -14.88 -7.50 -12.64
C GLY A 132 -15.74 -8.57 -11.94
N TRP A 133 -16.40 -9.45 -12.70
CA TRP A 133 -17.12 -10.61 -12.15
C TRP A 133 -16.20 -11.61 -11.42
N ILE A 134 -14.88 -11.61 -11.71
CA ILE A 134 -13.89 -12.42 -10.98
C ILE A 134 -13.88 -12.05 -9.50
N ALA A 135 -14.14 -10.78 -9.15
CA ALA A 135 -14.22 -10.33 -7.77
C ALA A 135 -15.36 -11.01 -7.00
N ASP A 136 -16.40 -11.48 -7.69
CA ASP A 136 -17.55 -12.18 -7.09
C ASP A 136 -17.31 -13.68 -6.89
N LEU A 137 -16.20 -14.23 -7.40
CA LEU A 137 -15.86 -15.65 -7.23
C LEU A 137 -15.31 -15.96 -5.83
N LEU A 138 -14.86 -14.95 -5.10
CA LEU A 138 -14.34 -15.10 -3.74
C LEU A 138 -15.46 -14.88 -2.73
N SER A 139 -15.80 -15.96 -2.03
CA SER A 139 -16.85 -15.93 -1.02
C SER A 139 -16.43 -15.09 0.20
N VAL A 140 -17.40 -14.47 0.86
CA VAL A 140 -17.17 -13.70 2.10
C VAL A 140 -16.38 -14.50 3.14
N PRO A 141 -16.64 -15.80 3.39
CA PRO A 141 -15.83 -16.61 4.29
C PRO A 141 -14.34 -16.70 3.90
N VAL A 142 -14.03 -16.84 2.61
CA VAL A 142 -12.63 -16.93 2.13
C VAL A 142 -11.90 -15.61 2.34
N THR A 143 -12.52 -14.50 1.93
CA THR A 143 -11.94 -13.15 2.13
C THR A 143 -11.76 -12.84 3.62
N THR A 144 -12.73 -13.24 4.45
CA THR A 144 -12.66 -13.04 5.92
C THR A 144 -11.53 -13.85 6.53
N GLY A 145 -11.39 -15.14 6.18
CA GLY A 145 -10.32 -15.99 6.66
C GLY A 145 -8.93 -15.51 6.22
N PHE A 146 -8.82 -15.05 4.97
CA PHE A 146 -7.61 -14.45 4.42
C PHE A 146 -7.18 -13.19 5.17
N LEU A 147 -8.11 -12.23 5.35
CA LEU A 147 -7.84 -10.99 6.09
C LEU A 147 -7.51 -11.26 7.56
N ALA A 148 -8.17 -12.22 8.21
CA ALA A 148 -7.86 -12.63 9.57
C ALA A 148 -6.44 -13.21 9.68
N GLY A 149 -6.05 -14.08 8.76
CA GLY A 149 -4.70 -14.65 8.70
C GLY A 149 -3.62 -13.60 8.51
N ILE A 150 -3.84 -12.66 7.59
CA ILE A 150 -2.90 -11.55 7.38
C ILE A 150 -2.84 -10.61 8.58
N SER A 151 -3.96 -10.32 9.23
CA SER A 151 -3.98 -9.48 10.43
C SER A 151 -3.08 -10.07 11.53
N VAL A 152 -3.18 -11.38 11.77
CA VAL A 152 -2.28 -12.10 12.70
C VAL A 152 -0.83 -12.00 12.23
N HIS A 153 -0.57 -12.23 10.94
CA HIS A 153 0.79 -12.14 10.40
C HIS A 153 1.39 -10.74 10.59
N ILE A 154 0.64 -9.67 10.31
CA ILE A 154 1.07 -8.28 10.51
C ILE A 154 1.35 -8.02 11.99
N MET A 155 0.44 -8.40 12.89
CA MET A 155 0.65 -8.21 14.33
C MET A 155 1.96 -8.87 14.81
N VAL A 156 2.20 -10.12 14.40
CA VAL A 156 3.42 -10.85 14.77
C VAL A 156 4.66 -10.25 14.10
N SER A 157 4.56 -9.75 12.86
CA SER A 157 5.70 -9.14 12.16
C SER A 157 6.11 -7.80 12.76
N GLN A 158 5.17 -7.05 13.35
CA GLN A 158 5.42 -5.74 13.97
C GLN A 158 5.88 -5.81 15.42
N LEU A 159 5.59 -6.90 16.12
CA LEU A 159 5.90 -7.06 17.53
C LEU A 159 7.40 -6.91 17.87
N PRO A 160 8.37 -7.42 17.06
CA PRO A 160 9.79 -7.17 17.31
C PRO A 160 10.15 -5.67 17.31
N GLY A 161 9.62 -4.89 16.35
CA GLY A 161 9.86 -3.46 16.28
C GLY A 161 9.28 -2.70 17.47
N LEU A 162 8.09 -3.10 17.94
CA LEU A 162 7.46 -2.54 19.13
C LEU A 162 8.27 -2.84 20.40
N LEU A 163 8.76 -4.07 20.55
CA LEU A 163 9.55 -4.51 21.69
C LEU A 163 11.02 -4.04 21.62
N GLY A 164 11.46 -3.48 20.49
CA GLY A 164 12.88 -3.14 20.26
C GLY A 164 13.79 -4.36 20.17
N LEU A 165 13.24 -5.49 19.70
CA LEU A 165 13.99 -6.71 19.44
C LEU A 165 14.56 -6.70 18.01
N PRO A 166 15.66 -7.44 17.75
CA PRO A 166 16.21 -7.58 16.41
C PRO A 166 15.15 -8.06 15.40
N SER A 167 15.24 -7.58 14.16
CA SER A 167 14.35 -8.01 13.09
C SER A 167 14.51 -9.51 12.83
N GLN A 168 13.47 -10.27 13.14
CA GLN A 168 13.41 -11.68 12.77
C GLN A 168 12.95 -11.82 11.30
N SER A 169 13.24 -12.96 10.69
CA SER A 169 12.78 -13.33 9.34
C SER A 169 12.15 -14.72 9.38
N GLY A 170 11.42 -15.11 8.34
CA GLY A 170 10.82 -16.45 8.21
C GLY A 170 9.38 -16.57 8.71
N GLU A 171 8.94 -17.82 8.85
CA GLU A 171 7.55 -18.20 9.10
C GLU A 171 6.99 -17.59 10.40
N THR A 172 5.70 -17.23 10.37
CA THR A 172 4.98 -16.60 11.49
C THR A 172 5.14 -17.38 12.79
N LEU A 173 5.03 -18.72 12.75
CA LEU A 173 5.10 -19.55 13.96
C LEU A 173 6.50 -19.56 14.57
N ARG A 174 7.55 -19.66 13.74
CA ARG A 174 8.94 -19.53 14.19
C ARG A 174 9.18 -18.16 14.82
N ARG A 175 8.68 -17.10 14.18
CA ARG A 175 8.79 -15.73 14.69
C ARG A 175 8.14 -15.57 16.07
N VAL A 176 6.99 -16.19 16.32
CA VAL A 176 6.37 -16.20 17.66
C VAL A 176 7.28 -16.86 18.70
N GLY A 177 7.86 -18.01 18.38
CA GLY A 177 8.80 -18.70 19.28
C GLY A 177 10.05 -17.87 19.58
N GLU A 178 10.60 -17.21 18.57
CA GLU A 178 11.76 -16.31 18.73
C GLU A 178 11.44 -15.06 19.55
N ILE A 179 10.27 -14.45 19.36
CA ILE A 179 9.82 -13.33 20.19
C ILE A 179 9.67 -13.78 21.64
N ALA A 180 9.04 -14.93 21.89
CA ALA A 180 8.87 -15.47 23.23
C ALA A 180 10.22 -15.75 23.91
N ALA A 181 11.18 -16.33 23.19
CA ALA A 181 12.51 -16.60 23.71
C ALA A 181 13.29 -15.30 24.05
N ASN A 182 13.12 -14.25 23.25
CA ASN A 182 13.86 -12.99 23.38
C ASN A 182 13.09 -11.89 24.14
N ILE A 183 11.93 -12.19 24.72
CA ILE A 183 11.09 -11.17 25.38
C ILE A 183 11.81 -10.45 26.54
N HIS A 184 12.78 -11.12 27.17
CA HIS A 184 13.62 -10.56 28.22
C HIS A 184 14.58 -9.46 27.73
N LEU A 185 14.83 -9.37 26.42
CA LEU A 185 15.67 -8.34 25.78
C LEU A 185 14.88 -7.09 25.36
N THR A 186 13.61 -7.00 25.76
CA THR A 186 12.72 -5.88 25.37
C THR A 186 13.32 -4.54 25.77
N ASN A 187 13.38 -3.61 24.81
CA ASN A 187 13.72 -2.23 25.06
C ASN A 187 12.48 -1.46 25.54
N LEU A 188 12.48 -1.08 26.82
CA LEU A 188 11.36 -0.36 27.44
C LEU A 188 11.09 1.01 26.80
N TRP A 189 12.11 1.67 26.23
CA TRP A 189 11.92 2.95 25.53
C TRP A 189 11.21 2.76 24.19
N SER A 190 11.59 1.73 23.41
CA SER A 190 10.89 1.38 22.18
C SER A 190 9.43 1.00 22.46
N LEU A 191 9.21 0.20 23.50
CA LEU A 191 7.86 -0.21 23.92
C LEU A 191 7.02 1.00 24.35
N ALA A 192 7.56 1.90 25.17
CA ALA A 192 6.87 3.10 25.62
C ALA A 192 6.53 4.04 24.45
N LEU A 193 7.45 4.21 23.50
CA LEU A 193 7.20 5.01 22.29
C LEU A 193 6.08 4.40 21.45
N GLY A 194 6.16 3.09 21.17
CA GLY A 194 5.15 2.43 20.35
C GLY A 194 3.76 2.41 21.00
N LEU A 195 3.67 2.14 22.30
CA LEU A 195 2.41 2.23 23.05
C LEU A 195 1.89 3.68 23.13
N GLY A 196 2.78 4.66 23.27
CA GLY A 196 2.44 6.07 23.25
C GLY A 196 1.85 6.51 21.91
N VAL A 197 2.50 6.14 20.79
CA VAL A 197 1.98 6.39 19.43
C VAL A 197 0.65 5.68 19.22
N PHE A 198 0.52 4.43 19.66
CA PHE A 198 -0.74 3.69 19.57
C PHE A 198 -1.87 4.38 20.35
N ALA A 199 -1.60 4.86 21.57
CA ALA A 199 -2.55 5.63 22.35
C ALA A 199 -2.96 6.95 21.66
N ILE A 200 -2.00 7.66 21.06
CA ILE A 200 -2.28 8.88 20.28
C ILE A 200 -3.24 8.57 19.13
N ILE A 201 -3.00 7.50 18.39
CA ILE A 201 -3.88 7.07 17.29
C ILE A 201 -5.29 6.79 17.79
N LEU A 202 -5.44 5.95 18.83
CA LEU A 202 -6.74 5.60 19.39
C LEU A 202 -7.51 6.81 19.94
N VAL A 203 -6.82 7.76 20.57
CA VAL A 203 -7.45 8.98 21.10
C VAL A 203 -7.87 9.90 19.96
N ALA A 204 -6.99 10.13 18.99
CA ALA A 204 -7.26 11.00 17.85
C ALA A 204 -8.42 10.49 17.00
N GLU A 205 -8.48 9.18 16.73
CA GLU A 205 -9.59 8.55 15.98
C GLU A 205 -10.93 8.74 16.68
N ARG A 206 -10.97 8.71 18.02
CA ARG A 206 -12.18 8.99 18.81
C ARG A 206 -12.60 10.46 18.76
N VAL A 207 -11.65 11.38 18.62
CA VAL A 207 -11.95 12.81 18.53
C VAL A 207 -12.41 13.18 17.12
N SER A 208 -11.63 12.80 16.10
CA SER A 208 -11.98 13.01 14.70
C SER A 208 -11.08 12.20 13.77
N ALA A 209 -11.70 11.50 12.81
CA ALA A 209 -11.00 10.84 11.71
C ALA A 209 -10.21 11.78 10.78
N ARG A 210 -10.35 13.11 10.93
CA ARG A 210 -9.59 14.11 10.16
C ARG A 210 -8.22 14.41 10.76
N ILE A 211 -7.96 13.99 12.00
CA ILE A 211 -6.69 14.25 12.67
C ILE A 211 -5.65 13.26 12.14
N PRO A 212 -4.50 13.72 11.59
CA PRO A 212 -3.46 12.84 11.06
C PRO A 212 -2.63 12.24 12.20
N ALA A 213 -3.24 11.34 12.97
CA ALA A 213 -2.70 10.84 14.22
C ALA A 213 -1.36 10.10 14.04
N ALA A 214 -1.21 9.35 12.95
CA ALA A 214 0.04 8.67 12.61
C ALA A 214 1.19 9.67 12.39
N LEU A 215 0.94 10.78 11.71
CA LEU A 215 1.94 11.85 11.52
C LEU A 215 2.28 12.55 12.83
N ILE A 216 1.28 12.86 13.65
CA ILE A 216 1.48 13.46 14.98
C ILE A 216 2.33 12.52 15.85
N GLY A 217 1.98 11.23 15.89
CA GLY A 217 2.72 10.21 16.61
C GLY A 217 4.16 10.10 16.13
N MET A 218 4.39 10.10 14.82
CA MET A 218 5.73 10.10 14.22
C MET A 218 6.55 11.33 14.67
N VAL A 219 5.99 12.53 14.54
CA VAL A 219 6.67 13.79 14.93
C VAL A 219 7.01 13.79 16.42
N LEU A 220 6.06 13.41 17.27
CA LEU A 220 6.27 13.36 18.72
C LEU A 220 7.30 12.29 19.11
N ALA A 221 7.27 11.12 18.46
CA ALA A 221 8.26 10.08 18.67
C ALA A 221 9.66 10.54 18.22
N THR A 222 9.79 11.18 17.06
CA THR A 222 11.06 11.76 16.60
C THR A 222 11.59 12.81 17.56
N LEU A 223 10.72 13.69 18.07
CA LEU A 223 11.10 14.69 19.07
C LEU A 223 11.55 14.04 20.37
N ALA A 224 10.83 13.04 20.86
CA ALA A 224 11.20 12.30 22.07
C ALA A 224 12.56 11.59 21.90
N VAL A 225 12.78 10.92 20.77
CA VAL A 225 14.04 10.21 20.49
C VAL A 225 15.23 11.17 20.43
N THR A 226 15.07 12.32 19.78
CA THR A 226 16.14 13.32 19.62
C THR A 226 16.44 14.09 20.90
N THR A 227 15.42 14.54 21.62
CA THR A 227 15.58 15.34 22.85
C THR A 227 16.05 14.51 24.05
N LEU A 228 15.59 13.26 24.17
CA LEU A 228 15.95 12.36 25.28
C LEU A 228 17.16 11.47 24.93
N GLY A 229 17.72 11.58 23.72
CA GLY A 229 18.86 10.79 23.28
C GLY A 229 18.58 9.28 23.24
N LEU A 230 17.35 8.87 22.91
CA LEU A 230 16.90 7.47 23.03
C LEU A 230 17.62 6.51 22.08
N LYS A 231 18.19 7.03 20.98
CA LYS A 231 19.07 6.26 20.10
C LYS A 231 20.24 5.62 20.87
N ASN A 232 20.83 6.37 21.81
CA ASN A 232 21.92 5.88 22.65
C ASN A 232 21.44 4.89 23.73
N ARG A 233 20.12 4.77 23.92
CA ARG A 233 19.47 3.83 24.83
C ARG A 233 18.91 2.60 24.10
N GLY A 234 19.37 2.35 22.87
CA GLY A 234 19.02 1.16 22.10
C GLY A 234 17.70 1.26 21.32
N VAL A 235 17.10 2.45 21.20
CA VAL A 235 15.96 2.64 20.30
C VAL A 235 16.46 2.69 18.86
N GLU A 236 15.96 1.78 18.03
CA GLU A 236 16.27 1.73 16.61
C GLU A 236 15.64 2.94 15.89
N VAL A 237 16.41 3.57 15.01
CA VAL A 237 15.96 4.72 14.21
C VAL A 237 16.19 4.44 12.74
N LEU A 238 15.32 4.99 11.89
CA LEU A 238 15.39 4.80 10.43
C LEU A 238 16.69 5.34 9.81
N GLY A 239 17.40 6.25 10.48
CA GLY A 239 18.61 6.87 9.97
C GLY A 239 18.31 7.98 8.96
N ALA A 240 19.32 8.35 8.18
CA ALA A 240 19.17 9.34 7.12
C ALA A 240 18.51 8.69 5.92
N LEU A 241 17.40 9.26 5.45
CA LEU A 241 16.80 8.89 4.18
C LEU A 241 17.66 9.49 3.05
N PRO A 242 17.91 8.74 1.96
CA PRO A 242 18.66 9.26 0.84
C PRO A 242 17.96 10.48 0.24
N ASN A 243 18.73 11.56 0.08
CA ASN A 243 18.25 12.79 -0.54
C ASN A 243 18.43 12.66 -2.06
N GLY A 244 17.38 12.26 -2.77
CA GLY A 244 17.42 12.16 -4.23
C GLY A 244 16.11 11.66 -4.82
N PHE A 245 15.89 11.99 -6.09
CA PHE A 245 14.80 11.38 -6.86
C PHE A 245 15.21 9.96 -7.31
N PRO A 246 14.27 9.02 -7.38
CA PRO A 246 14.56 7.71 -7.95
C PRO A 246 14.97 7.88 -9.41
N THR A 247 16.03 7.18 -9.82
CA THR A 247 16.44 7.15 -11.23
C THR A 247 15.47 6.27 -12.01
N PRO A 248 14.81 6.79 -13.07
CA PRO A 248 13.95 5.96 -13.91
C PRO A 248 14.75 4.83 -14.54
N GLY A 249 14.20 3.62 -14.48
CA GLY A 249 14.83 2.43 -15.06
C GLY A 249 13.81 1.31 -15.20
N LEU A 250 14.04 0.41 -16.14
CA LEU A 250 13.28 -0.83 -16.24
C LEU A 250 13.89 -1.88 -15.32
N PRO A 251 13.08 -2.74 -14.68
CA PRO A 251 13.60 -3.82 -13.87
C PRO A 251 14.40 -4.79 -14.75
N LEU A 252 15.69 -4.94 -14.45
CA LEU A 252 16.55 -5.92 -15.11
C LEU A 252 16.32 -7.28 -14.44
N VAL A 253 15.41 -8.07 -15.00
CA VAL A 253 15.06 -9.41 -14.54
C VAL A 253 15.24 -10.41 -15.68
N SER A 254 15.63 -11.64 -15.37
CA SER A 254 15.70 -12.69 -16.39
C SER A 254 14.29 -13.10 -16.82
N PHE A 255 14.17 -13.73 -18.00
CA PHE A 255 12.90 -14.28 -18.45
C PHE A 255 12.40 -15.40 -17.50
N GLU A 256 13.31 -16.16 -16.93
CA GLU A 256 13.00 -17.22 -15.96
C GLU A 256 12.39 -16.64 -14.69
N ASP A 257 12.97 -15.55 -14.16
CA ASP A 257 12.42 -14.82 -13.02
C ASP A 257 11.03 -14.28 -13.32
N ALA A 258 10.86 -13.63 -14.47
CA ALA A 258 9.57 -13.09 -14.89
C ALA A 258 8.50 -14.20 -14.99
N ARG A 259 8.88 -15.39 -15.49
CA ARG A 259 8.00 -16.57 -15.54
C ARG A 259 7.66 -17.09 -14.15
N ALA A 260 8.63 -17.13 -13.24
CA ALA A 260 8.43 -17.56 -11.85
C ALA A 260 7.48 -16.61 -11.08
N LEU A 261 7.42 -15.34 -11.46
CA LEU A 261 6.51 -14.35 -10.87
C LEU A 261 5.06 -14.47 -11.33
N VAL A 262 4.76 -15.15 -12.44
CA VAL A 262 3.41 -15.21 -13.03
C VAL A 262 2.34 -15.71 -12.04
N PRO A 263 2.52 -16.83 -11.31
CA PRO A 263 1.50 -17.31 -10.38
C PRO A 263 1.23 -16.31 -9.24
N LEU A 264 2.29 -15.68 -8.73
CA LEU A 264 2.19 -14.67 -7.68
C LEU A 264 1.50 -13.40 -8.20
N ALA A 265 1.81 -12.97 -9.42
CA ALA A 265 1.18 -11.82 -10.05
C ALA A 265 -0.34 -12.03 -10.25
N LEU A 266 -0.74 -13.22 -10.69
CA LEU A 266 -2.16 -13.59 -10.83
C LEU A 266 -2.88 -13.58 -9.49
N LEU A 267 -2.27 -14.18 -8.46
CA LEU A 267 -2.84 -14.21 -7.11
C LEU A 267 -3.02 -12.80 -6.56
N ILE A 268 -1.99 -11.96 -6.65
CA ILE A 268 -2.07 -10.58 -6.17
C ILE A 268 -3.11 -9.79 -6.98
N ALA A 269 -3.16 -9.95 -8.30
CA ALA A 269 -4.15 -9.26 -9.15
C ALA A 269 -5.59 -9.61 -8.74
N ILE A 270 -5.88 -10.89 -8.48
CA ILE A 270 -7.22 -11.31 -8.00
C ILE A 270 -7.54 -10.67 -6.65
N VAL A 271 -6.59 -10.68 -5.71
CA VAL A 271 -6.78 -10.07 -4.38
C VAL A 271 -7.04 -8.56 -4.51
N VAL A 272 -6.26 -7.86 -5.33
CA VAL A 272 -6.46 -6.43 -5.64
C VAL A 272 -7.86 -6.19 -6.20
N MET A 273 -8.30 -6.99 -7.17
CA MET A 273 -9.64 -6.85 -7.77
C MET A 273 -10.75 -7.03 -6.73
N VAL A 274 -10.62 -8.01 -5.84
CA VAL A 274 -11.63 -8.33 -4.81
C VAL A 274 -11.70 -7.22 -3.76
N GLN A 275 -10.56 -6.73 -3.30
CA GLN A 275 -10.50 -5.64 -2.32
C GLN A 275 -11.01 -4.33 -2.91
N THR A 276 -10.61 -4.01 -4.15
CA THR A 276 -11.08 -2.83 -4.86
C THR A 276 -12.59 -2.89 -5.07
N ALA A 277 -13.14 -4.05 -5.46
CA ALA A 277 -14.58 -4.23 -5.61
C ALA A 277 -15.34 -4.04 -4.29
N ALA A 278 -14.82 -4.58 -3.17
CA ALA A 278 -15.41 -4.41 -1.85
C ALA A 278 -15.42 -2.93 -1.41
N THR A 279 -14.31 -2.21 -1.64
CA THR A 279 -14.19 -0.78 -1.34
C THR A 279 -15.10 0.06 -2.25
N SER A 280 -15.14 -0.19 -3.55
CA SER A 280 -16.03 0.53 -4.48
C SER A 280 -17.51 0.35 -4.12
N ARG A 281 -17.91 -0.82 -3.61
CA ARG A 281 -19.29 -1.09 -3.16
C ARG A 281 -19.67 -0.40 -1.86
N SER A 282 -18.70 -0.02 -1.02
CA SER A 282 -18.98 0.66 0.25
C SER A 282 -19.24 2.17 0.07
N PHE A 283 -18.81 2.75 -1.07
CA PHE A 283 -19.17 4.11 -1.45
C PHE A 283 -20.58 4.15 -2.05
N ALA A 284 -21.45 4.99 -1.47
CA ALA A 284 -22.81 5.17 -1.96
C ALA A 284 -22.82 5.77 -3.38
N PRO A 285 -23.61 5.24 -4.32
CA PRO A 285 -23.70 5.80 -5.66
C PRO A 285 -24.33 7.20 -5.61
N GLN A 286 -23.58 8.22 -6.01
CA GLN A 286 -24.04 9.61 -5.97
C GLN A 286 -25.25 9.89 -6.90
N ASN A 287 -25.51 9.02 -7.88
CA ASN A 287 -26.55 9.23 -8.91
C ASN A 287 -27.50 8.04 -9.11
N GLY A 288 -27.51 7.03 -8.24
CA GLY A 288 -28.34 5.82 -8.44
C GLY A 288 -27.83 4.85 -9.52
N ASP A 289 -26.71 5.15 -10.18
CA ASP A 289 -25.99 4.20 -11.02
C ASP A 289 -25.28 3.15 -10.16
N ALA A 290 -25.23 1.90 -10.61
CA ALA A 290 -24.50 0.84 -9.91
C ALA A 290 -23.00 1.22 -9.76
N PRO A 291 -22.33 0.84 -8.65
CA PRO A 291 -20.90 1.05 -8.50
C PRO A 291 -20.16 0.43 -9.70
N ASP A 292 -19.39 1.23 -10.44
CA ASP A 292 -18.58 0.68 -11.53
C ASP A 292 -17.43 -0.12 -10.91
N VAL A 293 -17.53 -1.45 -11.05
CA VAL A 293 -16.54 -2.42 -10.57
C VAL A 293 -15.41 -2.63 -11.61
N ASN A 294 -15.51 -1.99 -12.78
CA ASN A 294 -14.49 -1.95 -13.82
C ASN A 294 -14.09 -0.48 -14.15
N PRO A 295 -13.64 0.32 -13.17
CA PRO A 295 -13.25 1.70 -13.42
C PRO A 295 -12.01 1.81 -14.33
#